data_AF-A0A838UQ68-F1
#
_entry.id   AF-A0A838UQ68-F1
#
_cell.length_a   1.000
_cell.length_b   1.000
_cell.length_c   1.000
_cell.angle_alpha   90.00
_cell.angle_beta   90.00
_cell.angle_gamma   90.00
#
_symmetry.space_group_name_H-M   'P 1'
#
loop_
_entity.id
_entity.type
_entity.pdbx_description
1 polymer ?
#
loop_
_entity_poly.entity_id
_entity_poly.type
_entity_poly.pdbx_seq_one_letter_code
_entity_poly.pdbx_strand_id
1 'polypeptide(L)'
;MKPIHWINSAGGDFQDGGDWSGAAVPGARNRAVIDAPGTYTVTLSSAVAVKSLILNDSGATMSLDQGANLTLDSNLTLKGGRFVVGFGATISGVT
;
A
#
# COMPACT_ATOMS: atom_id res chain seq x y z
N MET A 1 -0.18 17.09 6.07
CA MET A 1 -0.33 15.69 5.64
C MET A 1 0.79 15.37 4.66
N LYS A 2 1.55 14.30 4.85
CA LYS A 2 2.71 13.99 3.99
C LYS A 2 2.45 12.69 3.20
N PRO A 3 2.38 12.74 1.86
CA PRO A 3 2.39 11.51 1.06
C PRO A 3 3.77 10.85 1.15
N ILE A 4 3.77 9.53 1.14
CA ILE A 4 4.97 8.70 1.09
C ILE A 4 4.76 7.76 -0.10
N HIS A 5 5.68 7.83 -1.05
CA HIS A 5 5.58 7.21 -2.36
C HIS A 5 6.37 5.92 -2.41
N TRP A 6 5.82 4.88 -3.02
CA TRP A 6 6.54 3.66 -3.33
C TRP A 6 7.63 3.99 -4.37
N ILE A 7 8.85 3.50 -4.18
CA ILE A 7 9.99 3.77 -5.07
C ILE A 7 10.65 2.51 -5.63
N ASN A 8 10.23 1.31 -5.18
CA ASN A 8 10.80 0.05 -5.63
C ASN A 8 10.03 -0.55 -6.83
N SER A 9 10.47 -0.25 -8.05
CA SER A 9 9.88 -0.80 -9.29
C SER A 9 10.12 -2.30 -9.51
N ALA A 10 10.87 -2.99 -8.64
CA ALA A 10 10.99 -4.46 -8.65
C ALA A 10 9.91 -5.14 -7.78
N GLY A 11 9.17 -4.37 -6.98
CA GLY A 11 8.24 -4.90 -6.00
C GLY A 11 8.92 -5.32 -4.70
N GLY A 12 8.12 -5.54 -3.67
CA GLY A 12 8.64 -5.74 -2.32
C GLY A 12 7.54 -5.76 -1.26
N ASP A 13 7.98 -5.76 0.00
CA ASP A 13 7.10 -5.78 1.16
C ASP A 13 6.70 -4.35 1.55
N PHE A 14 5.42 -4.12 1.81
CA PHE A 14 4.90 -2.82 2.24
C PHE A 14 5.60 -2.30 3.50
N GLN A 15 6.10 -3.19 4.37
CA GLN A 15 6.82 -2.86 5.60
C GLN A 15 8.31 -2.61 5.40
N ASP A 16 8.87 -2.81 4.21
CA ASP A 16 10.25 -2.39 3.96
C ASP A 16 10.30 -0.87 3.80
N GLY A 17 10.81 -0.17 4.81
CA GLY A 17 10.99 1.28 4.77
C GLY A 17 11.86 1.74 3.61
N GLY A 18 12.80 0.90 3.14
CA GLY A 18 13.66 1.17 1.99
C GLY A 18 12.91 1.28 0.65
N ASP A 19 11.73 0.67 0.56
CA ASP A 19 10.87 0.70 -0.63
C ASP A 19 10.02 1.96 -0.72
N TRP A 20 10.05 2.83 0.30
CA TRP A 20 9.30 4.06 0.39
C TRP A 20 10.18 5.31 0.36
N SER A 21 9.64 6.40 -0.22
CA SER A 21 10.28 7.70 -0.25
C SER A 21 10.59 8.19 1.17
N GLY A 22 11.85 8.52 1.44
CA GLY A 22 12.30 8.96 2.77
C GLY A 22 12.61 7.83 3.75
N ALA A 23 12.80 6.60 3.25
CA ALA A 23 13.24 5.44 4.01
C ALA A 23 12.36 5.12 5.22
N ALA A 24 11.04 5.28 5.06
CA ALA A 24 10.07 5.14 6.15
C ALA A 24 8.73 4.59 5.65
N VAL A 25 8.23 3.57 6.35
CA VAL A 25 6.91 2.98 6.09
C VAL A 25 5.81 4.02 6.40
N PRO A 26 4.79 4.19 5.53
CA PRO A 26 3.65 5.04 5.83
C PRO A 26 2.91 4.57 7.09
N GLY A 27 2.71 5.48 8.05
CA GLY A 27 1.88 5.24 9.24
C GLY A 27 0.50 5.87 9.14
N ALA A 28 -0.27 5.82 10.23
CA ALA A 28 -1.68 6.23 10.30
C ALA A 28 -1.94 7.70 9.91
N ARG A 29 -0.92 8.56 9.91
CA ARG A 29 -1.02 9.99 9.51
C ARG A 29 -0.55 10.25 8.07
N ASN A 30 -0.05 9.25 7.38
CA ASN A 30 0.56 9.34 6.07
C ASN A 30 -0.37 8.79 4.98
N ARG A 31 -0.29 9.38 3.79
CA ARG A 31 -0.91 8.82 2.59
C ARG A 31 0.11 7.91 1.93
N ALA A 32 -0.19 6.62 1.82
CA ALA A 32 0.60 5.68 1.04
C ALA A 32 0.22 5.83 -0.44
N VAL A 33 1.20 6.07 -1.31
CA VAL A 33 0.98 6.26 -2.75
C VAL A 33 1.84 5.25 -3.49
N ILE A 34 1.20 4.34 -4.22
CA ILE A 34 1.87 3.36 -5.08
C ILE A 34 1.77 3.88 -6.51
N ASP A 35 2.83 4.56 -6.94
CA ASP A 35 2.92 5.29 -8.22
C ASP A 35 4.29 5.20 -8.90
N ALA A 36 5.17 4.29 -8.46
CA ALA A 36 6.37 3.97 -9.21
C ALA A 36 5.98 3.41 -10.59
N PRO A 37 6.66 3.79 -11.68
CA PRO A 37 6.41 3.17 -12.97
C PRO A 37 6.97 1.75 -13.01
N GLY A 38 6.23 0.82 -13.61
CA GLY A 38 6.70 -0.54 -13.88
C GLY A 38 5.62 -1.60 -13.70
N THR A 39 6.01 -2.86 -13.82
CA THR A 39 5.16 -4.00 -13.47
C THR A 39 5.73 -4.67 -12.24
N TYR A 40 5.03 -4.56 -11.12
CA TYR A 40 5.53 -5.03 -9.83
C TYR A 40 4.37 -5.30 -8.86
N THR A 41 4.69 -6.03 -7.80
CA THR A 41 3.77 -6.30 -6.70
C THR A 41 4.30 -5.67 -5.42
N VAL A 42 3.44 -4.90 -4.74
CA VAL A 42 3.60 -4.49 -3.35
C VAL A 42 2.81 -5.48 -2.51
N THR A 43 3.48 -6.18 -1.61
CA THR A 43 2.86 -7.19 -0.75
C THR A 43 2.70 -6.67 0.67
N LEU A 44 1.48 -6.71 1.20
CA LEU A 44 1.23 -6.52 2.62
C LEU A 44 1.19 -7.88 3.32
N SER A 45 2.29 -8.25 3.97
CA SER A 45 2.45 -9.52 4.69
C SER A 45 1.93 -9.49 6.13
N SER A 46 1.69 -8.29 6.69
CA SER A 46 1.24 -8.09 8.07
C SER A 46 0.44 -6.80 8.24
N ALA A 47 -0.22 -6.62 9.39
CA ALA A 47 -1.16 -5.52 9.58
C ALA A 47 -0.48 -4.13 9.48
N VAL A 48 -1.16 -3.19 8.82
CA VAL A 48 -0.72 -1.79 8.74
C VAL A 48 -1.92 -0.84 8.85
N ALA A 49 -1.70 0.31 9.49
CA ALA A 49 -2.64 1.42 9.52
C ALA A 49 -2.05 2.62 8.80
N VAL A 50 -2.74 3.11 7.77
CA VAL A 50 -2.37 4.31 7.01
C VAL A 50 -3.55 5.27 6.94
N LYS A 51 -3.28 6.54 6.63
CA LYS A 51 -4.39 7.48 6.45
C LYS A 51 -5.25 7.13 5.25
N SER A 52 -4.60 6.90 4.11
CA SER A 52 -5.22 6.55 2.84
C SER A 52 -4.23 5.77 2.00
N LEU A 53 -4.73 4.93 1.10
CA LEU A 53 -3.91 4.24 0.10
C LEU A 53 -4.37 4.67 -1.30
N ILE A 54 -3.41 5.04 -2.16
CA ILE A 54 -3.66 5.39 -3.55
C ILE A 54 -2.83 4.46 -4.43
N LEU A 55 -3.49 3.69 -5.31
CA LEU A 55 -2.85 2.91 -6.36
C LEU A 55 -3.00 3.67 -7.68
N ASN A 56 -1.91 4.17 -8.26
CA ASN A 56 -1.92 5.14 -9.36
C ASN A 56 -1.02 4.77 -10.54
N ASP A 57 -0.51 3.54 -10.59
CA ASP A 57 0.18 3.01 -11.77
C ASP A 57 -0.55 1.79 -12.32
N SER A 58 -0.67 1.69 -13.65
CA SER A 58 -1.42 0.61 -14.31
C SER A 58 -0.74 -0.77 -14.24
N GLY A 59 0.58 -0.82 -14.07
CA GLY A 59 1.34 -2.05 -13.93
C GLY A 59 1.56 -2.48 -12.47
N ALA A 60 1.22 -1.63 -11.51
CA ALA A 60 1.34 -1.95 -10.10
C ALA A 60 0.22 -2.90 -9.61
N THR A 61 0.60 -3.89 -8.81
CA THR A 61 -0.32 -4.73 -8.03
C THR A 61 -0.11 -4.47 -6.54
N MET A 62 -1.17 -4.15 -5.79
CA MET A 62 -1.16 -4.20 -4.34
C MET A 62 -1.83 -5.51 -3.90
N SER A 63 -1.10 -6.35 -3.17
CA SER A 63 -1.57 -7.65 -2.68
C SER A 63 -1.61 -7.67 -1.16
N LEU A 64 -2.76 -8.00 -0.57
CA LEU A 64 -2.86 -8.32 0.86
C LEU A 64 -2.72 -9.83 1.01
N ASP A 65 -1.68 -10.28 1.73
CA ASP A 65 -1.47 -11.71 1.97
C ASP A 65 -2.54 -12.29 2.90
N GLN A 66 -2.55 -13.63 3.03
CA GLN A 66 -3.50 -14.34 3.86
C GLN A 66 -3.54 -13.75 5.29
N GLY A 67 -4.73 -13.32 5.73
CA GLY A 67 -4.93 -12.77 7.07
C GLY A 67 -4.36 -11.36 7.30
N ALA A 68 -3.77 -10.71 6.29
CA ALA A 68 -3.28 -9.34 6.44
C ALA A 68 -4.44 -8.35 6.65
N ASN A 69 -4.18 -7.25 7.35
CA ASN A 69 -5.19 -6.20 7.61
C ASN A 69 -4.64 -4.84 7.19
N LEU A 70 -5.33 -4.18 6.25
CA LEU A 70 -5.12 -2.79 5.91
C LEU A 70 -6.18 -1.93 6.60
N THR A 71 -5.77 -1.12 7.56
CA THR A 71 -6.65 -0.14 8.22
C THR A 71 -6.47 1.25 7.60
N LEU A 72 -7.58 1.90 7.26
CA LEU A 72 -7.65 3.21 6.61
C LEU A 72 -8.41 4.21 7.48
N ASP A 73 -7.82 5.40 7.70
CA ASP A 73 -8.52 6.56 8.30
C ASP A 73 -9.33 7.36 7.27
N SER A 74 -9.25 6.97 6.01
CA SER A 74 -9.89 7.65 4.88
C SER A 74 -10.04 6.67 3.71
N ASN A 75 -9.89 7.13 2.48
CA ASN A 75 -10.23 6.36 1.30
C ASN A 75 -9.10 5.41 0.85
N LEU A 76 -9.50 4.25 0.33
CA LEU A 76 -8.75 3.54 -0.69
C LEU A 76 -9.11 4.16 -2.06
N THR A 77 -8.11 4.59 -2.82
CA THR A 77 -8.33 5.15 -4.17
C THR A 77 -7.60 4.32 -5.21
N LEU A 78 -8.34 3.64 -6.08
CA LEU A 78 -7.80 2.91 -7.22
C LEU A 78 -7.92 3.78 -8.47
N LYS A 79 -6.81 4.34 -8.94
CA LYS A 79 -6.71 5.11 -10.19
C LYS A 79 -6.12 4.28 -11.34
N GLY A 80 -5.42 3.20 -11.00
CA GLY A 80 -4.88 2.21 -11.92
C GLY A 80 -4.51 0.93 -11.18
N GLY A 81 -3.95 -0.01 -11.92
CA GLY A 81 -3.34 -1.22 -11.37
C GLY A 81 -4.35 -2.26 -10.92
N ARG A 82 -3.87 -3.18 -10.07
CA ARG A 82 -4.68 -4.28 -9.52
C ARG A 82 -4.60 -4.29 -7.99
N PHE A 83 -5.75 -4.37 -7.34
CA PHE A 83 -5.83 -4.59 -5.89
C PHE A 83 -6.29 -6.03 -5.63
N VAL A 84 -5.51 -6.80 -4.88
CA VAL A 84 -5.77 -8.21 -4.57
C VAL A 84 -5.93 -8.37 -3.07
N VAL A 85 -7.03 -9.00 -2.65
CA VAL A 85 -7.31 -9.33 -1.25
C VAL A 85 -7.17 -10.84 -1.10
N GLY A 86 -6.15 -11.29 -0.38
CA GLY A 86 -5.92 -12.69 -0.06
C GLY A 86 -6.99 -13.27 0.86
N PHE A 87 -7.01 -14.60 0.99
CA PHE A 87 -7.96 -15.29 1.86
C PHE A 87 -7.86 -14.78 3.31
N GLY A 88 -8.98 -14.40 3.90
CA GLY A 88 -9.02 -13.88 5.29
C GLY A 88 -8.35 -12.52 5.49
N ALA A 89 -7.81 -11.90 4.45
CA ALA A 89 -7.32 -10.53 4.52
C ALA A 89 -8.50 -9.55 4.66
N THR A 90 -8.25 -8.40 5.29
CA THR A 90 -9.28 -7.39 5.57
C THR A 90 -8.84 -5.99 5.17
N ILE A 91 -9.82 -5.19 4.77
CA ILE A 91 -9.70 -3.73 4.63
C ILE A 91 -10.68 -3.15 5.63
N SER A 92 -10.18 -2.39 6.59
CA SER A 92 -10.96 -1.84 7.69
C SER A 92 -10.88 -0.31 7.69
N GLY A 93 -11.98 0.34 8.05
CA GLY A 93 -11.98 1.77 8.38
C GLY A 93 -11.73 1.98 9.87
N VAL A 94 -11.14 3.12 10.26
CA VAL A 94 -11.29 3.59 11.64
C VAL A 94 -12.71 4.15 11.82
N THR A 95 -13.32 3.90 12.97
CA THR A 95 -14.68 4.39 13.30
C THR A 95 -14.59 5.70 14.07
#